data_AF-A0A958ABG2-F1
#
_entry.id   AF-A0A958ABG2-F1
#
_cell.length_a   1.000
_cell.length_b   1.000
_cell.length_c   1.000
_cell.angle_alpha   90.00
_cell.angle_beta   90.00
_cell.angle_gamma   90.00
#
_symmetry.space_group_name_H-M   'P 1'
#
loop_
_entity.id
_entity.type
_entity.pdbx_description
1 polymer ?
#
loop_
_entity_poly.entity_id
_entity_poly.type
_entity_poly.pdbx_seq_one_letter_code
_entity_poly.pdbx_strand_id
1 'polypeptide(L)'
;MVRRLPTLTPTAWPTPIGPADSVASAPTAAMPSSLPPDLSPIQSDASLAVSLAQSFPTPTTAVLNGQQPVAGVSTETGAQIQPAEEVIALSSSNENSQPDPAAPPPAVQSTVEPVAEAIPSTDTPTPSPELLPPTDTPEPPTPTPLPEGWVFNGVQITPKPDGSALLVHGNLLNNTSSAQKLSRVTGSFFDEQGQVIAGADSNLTDYWPIAAVPPAGQVPFELVVPGLQSAADYDLQVQAEPGELLLRQDFEFIDVNLTPKEDKQCVIGKVRNPGSKLQSYLVIAAVLYDAQGNVINYYDHLEQSIGNLKDDTTLDFEICVDPLNQPVARFEPQAWGL
;
A
#
# COMPACT_ATOMS: atom_id res chain seq x y z
N MET A 1 -13.97 -31.05 15.89
CA MET A 1 -13.16 -30.17 16.77
C MET A 1 -12.81 -28.94 15.96
N VAL A 2 -13.50 -27.82 16.22
CA VAL A 2 -13.26 -26.55 15.51
C VAL A 2 -12.02 -25.92 16.14
N ARG A 3 -10.89 -25.92 15.43
CA ARG A 3 -9.72 -25.11 15.80
C ARG A 3 -10.05 -23.68 15.38
N ARG A 4 -10.59 -22.89 16.30
CA ARG A 4 -10.61 -21.43 16.16
C ARG A 4 -9.15 -20.97 16.20
N LEU A 5 -8.68 -20.31 15.16
CA LEU A 5 -7.44 -19.54 15.24
C LEU A 5 -7.60 -18.51 16.38
N PRO A 6 -6.56 -18.29 17.20
CA PRO A 6 -6.64 -17.30 18.26
C PRO A 6 -6.91 -15.93 17.66
N THR A 7 -7.93 -15.24 18.16
CA THR A 7 -8.16 -13.83 17.89
C THR A 7 -6.94 -13.06 18.38
N LEU A 8 -6.03 -12.71 17.47
CA LEU A 8 -4.89 -11.85 17.79
C LEU A 8 -5.44 -10.46 18.10
N THR A 9 -5.25 -10.00 19.34
CA THR A 9 -5.55 -8.64 19.71
C THR A 9 -4.57 -7.73 18.97
N PRO A 10 -5.02 -6.67 18.26
CA PRO A 10 -4.11 -5.79 17.55
C PRO A 10 -3.13 -5.19 18.56
N THR A 11 -1.86 -5.57 18.42
CA THR A 11 -0.78 -4.97 19.18
C THR A 11 -0.53 -3.60 18.57
N ALA A 12 -0.55 -2.55 19.39
CA ALA A 12 -0.19 -1.21 18.96
C ALA A 12 1.19 -1.25 18.32
N TRP A 13 1.32 -0.69 17.12
CA TRP A 13 2.56 -0.69 16.36
C TRP A 13 3.66 0.04 17.13
N PRO A 14 4.90 -0.49 17.17
CA PRO A 14 6.03 0.29 17.65
C PRO A 14 6.23 1.49 16.72
N THR A 15 6.34 2.68 17.32
CA THR A 15 6.72 3.91 16.62
C THR A 15 8.08 3.68 15.94
N PRO A 16 8.31 4.16 14.70
CA PRO A 16 9.60 4.01 14.04
C PRO A 16 10.72 4.58 14.91
N ILE A 17 11.70 3.72 15.21
CA ILE A 17 12.91 4.09 15.95
C ILE A 17 13.71 5.03 15.04
N GLY A 18 13.93 6.26 15.49
CA GLY A 18 14.75 7.25 14.79
C GLY A 18 16.19 6.76 14.57
N PRO A 19 16.97 7.44 13.70
CA PRO A 19 18.32 7.01 13.35
C PRO A 19 19.21 6.89 14.60
N ALA A 20 19.83 5.73 14.75
CA ALA A 20 20.75 5.45 15.85
C ALA A 20 21.97 6.38 15.78
N ASP A 21 22.19 7.16 16.84
CA ASP A 21 23.42 7.92 17.03
C ASP A 21 24.62 6.96 17.04
N SER A 22 25.55 7.24 16.13
CA SER A 22 26.80 6.51 15.96
C SER A 22 27.76 6.82 17.11
N VAL A 23 28.16 5.81 17.90
CA VAL A 23 29.25 5.97 18.87
C VAL A 23 30.23 4.80 18.82
N ALA A 24 31.51 5.20 18.82
CA ALA A 24 32.72 4.51 19.25
C ALA A 24 33.42 3.55 18.27
N SER A 25 34.55 4.06 17.77
CA SER A 25 35.66 3.39 17.10
C SER A 25 36.21 2.21 17.92
N ALA A 26 36.42 1.07 17.25
CA ALA A 26 37.22 -0.05 17.76
C ALA A 26 38.67 0.03 17.23
N PRO A 27 39.66 -0.53 17.96
CA PRO A 27 41.07 -0.38 17.62
C PRO A 27 41.52 -1.37 16.53
N THR A 28 42.44 -0.86 15.71
CA THR A 28 43.14 -1.54 14.61
C THR A 28 43.94 -2.76 15.10
N ALA A 29 43.58 -3.95 14.62
CA ALA A 29 44.42 -5.14 14.70
C ALA A 29 45.22 -5.31 13.39
N ALA A 30 46.55 -5.38 13.52
CA ALA A 30 47.49 -5.59 12.43
C ALA A 30 47.37 -7.00 11.84
N MET A 31 47.26 -7.09 10.51
CA MET A 31 47.38 -8.33 9.73
C MET A 31 48.75 -8.38 9.03
N PRO A 32 49.40 -9.56 8.93
CA PRO A 32 50.69 -9.71 8.27
C PRO A 32 50.56 -9.70 6.74
N SER A 33 51.51 -9.03 6.10
CA SER A 33 51.70 -8.99 4.65
C SER A 33 52.11 -10.34 4.08
N SER A 34 51.37 -10.81 3.08
CA SER A 34 51.89 -11.69 2.04
C SER A 34 51.10 -11.47 0.75
N LEU A 35 51.74 -10.80 -0.22
CA LEU A 35 51.29 -10.63 -1.61
C LEU A 35 51.54 -11.93 -2.42
N PRO A 36 50.63 -12.28 -3.34
CA PRO A 36 50.99 -12.93 -4.59
C PRO A 36 50.80 -11.98 -5.79
N PRO A 37 51.42 -12.29 -6.95
CA PRO A 37 51.66 -11.33 -8.01
C PRO A 37 50.50 -11.22 -9.02
N ASP A 38 50.35 -9.99 -9.51
CA ASP A 38 50.15 -9.60 -10.91
C ASP A 38 49.14 -10.39 -11.76
N LEU A 39 47.94 -9.81 -11.92
CA LEU A 39 47.04 -10.10 -13.04
C LEU A 39 46.62 -8.77 -13.70
N SER A 40 47.13 -8.58 -14.91
CA SER A 40 46.78 -7.55 -15.89
C SER A 40 45.27 -7.44 -16.17
N PRO A 41 44.79 -6.30 -16.70
CA PRO A 41 43.38 -5.94 -16.72
C PRO A 41 42.61 -6.67 -17.83
N ILE A 42 41.52 -7.34 -17.46
CA ILE A 42 40.49 -7.76 -18.42
C ILE A 42 39.49 -6.60 -18.55
N GLN A 43 39.35 -6.13 -19.79
CA GLN A 43 38.43 -5.08 -20.19
C GLN A 43 36.99 -5.45 -19.82
N SER A 44 36.32 -4.49 -19.20
CA SER A 44 34.90 -4.46 -18.91
C SER A 44 34.11 -4.25 -20.20
N ASP A 45 33.44 -5.29 -20.70
CA ASP A 45 32.28 -5.11 -21.59
C ASP A 45 31.01 -5.05 -20.74
N ALA A 46 30.52 -3.82 -20.60
CA ALA A 46 29.20 -3.53 -20.06
C ALA A 46 28.16 -3.68 -21.18
N SER A 47 27.36 -4.74 -21.14
CA SER A 47 26.02 -4.76 -21.78
C SER A 47 25.26 -6.05 -21.43
N LEU A 48 24.73 -6.11 -20.21
CA LEU A 48 23.59 -6.97 -19.92
C LEU A 48 22.48 -6.10 -19.31
N ALA A 49 21.75 -5.43 -20.19
CA ALA A 49 20.40 -4.98 -19.87
C ALA A 49 19.53 -6.24 -19.76
N VAL A 50 19.37 -6.75 -18.54
CA VAL A 50 18.36 -7.77 -18.25
C VAL A 50 17.00 -7.11 -18.42
N SER A 51 16.34 -7.39 -19.54
CA SER A 51 14.94 -7.04 -19.77
C SER A 51 14.07 -7.91 -18.87
N LEU A 52 13.84 -7.46 -17.64
CA LEU A 52 12.74 -7.93 -16.79
C LEU A 52 11.45 -7.28 -17.30
N ALA A 53 11.02 -7.65 -18.51
CA ALA A 53 9.64 -7.45 -18.91
C ALA A 53 8.80 -8.50 -18.18
N GLN A 54 8.43 -8.21 -16.92
CA GLN A 54 7.28 -8.86 -16.33
C GLN A 54 6.07 -8.35 -17.10
N SER A 55 5.56 -9.18 -18.01
CA SER A 55 4.29 -8.93 -18.68
C SER A 55 3.19 -9.03 -17.62
N PHE A 56 2.81 -7.90 -17.05
CA PHE A 56 1.55 -7.81 -16.32
C PHE A 56 0.43 -8.20 -17.29
N PRO A 57 -0.44 -9.17 -16.96
CA PRO A 57 -1.59 -9.47 -17.79
C PRO A 57 -2.51 -8.24 -17.81
N THR A 58 -2.62 -7.59 -18.96
CA THR A 58 -3.68 -6.62 -19.22
C THR A 58 -5.03 -7.33 -19.01
N PRO A 59 -5.99 -6.75 -18.27
CA PRO A 59 -7.32 -7.34 -18.15
C PRO A 59 -7.95 -7.42 -19.54
N THR A 60 -8.04 -8.64 -20.07
CA THR A 60 -8.68 -8.90 -21.35
C THR A 60 -10.18 -8.83 -21.14
N THR A 61 -10.81 -7.79 -21.68
CA THR A 61 -12.27 -7.69 -21.78
C THR A 61 -12.78 -8.86 -22.62
N ALA A 62 -13.39 -9.85 -21.98
CA ALA A 62 -14.04 -10.95 -22.67
C ALA A 62 -15.27 -10.42 -23.43
N VAL A 63 -15.12 -10.26 -24.75
CA VAL A 63 -16.24 -10.09 -25.67
C VAL A 63 -16.92 -11.46 -25.80
N LEU A 64 -18.09 -11.61 -25.16
CA LEU A 64 -19.04 -12.67 -25.47
C LEU A 64 -19.59 -12.43 -26.87
N ASN A 65 -19.15 -13.22 -27.86
CA ASN A 65 -19.88 -13.36 -29.12
C ASN A 65 -19.83 -14.83 -29.56
N GLY A 66 -20.89 -15.55 -29.20
CA GLY A 66 -21.24 -16.82 -29.83
C GLY A 66 -22.18 -16.55 -30.99
N GLN A 67 -21.75 -16.83 -32.22
CA GLN A 67 -22.66 -17.29 -33.28
C GLN A 67 -21.86 -17.88 -34.45
N GLN A 68 -22.11 -19.17 -34.69
CA GLN A 68 -21.56 -19.99 -35.74
C GLN A 68 -22.46 -19.87 -36.99
N PRO A 69 -21.93 -19.63 -38.21
CA PRO A 69 -22.76 -19.68 -39.42
C PRO A 69 -22.73 -21.07 -40.07
N VAL A 70 -23.93 -21.57 -40.37
CA VAL A 70 -24.18 -22.68 -41.31
C VAL A 70 -24.41 -22.07 -42.69
N ALA A 71 -23.80 -22.67 -43.71
CA ALA A 71 -23.85 -22.24 -45.11
C ALA A 71 -25.25 -22.36 -45.76
N GLY A 72 -25.58 -21.44 -46.67
CA GLY A 72 -26.66 -21.65 -47.64
C GLY A 72 -27.21 -20.41 -48.37
N VAL A 73 -26.80 -20.27 -49.64
CA VAL A 73 -27.56 -19.81 -50.82
C VAL A 73 -27.94 -18.32 -51.00
N SER A 74 -27.51 -17.81 -52.18
CA SER A 74 -27.93 -16.69 -53.05
C SER A 74 -29.31 -16.04 -52.76
N THR A 75 -29.56 -14.74 -52.99
CA THR A 75 -29.49 -14.01 -54.28
C THR A 75 -29.62 -12.49 -54.07
N GLU A 76 -29.13 -11.73 -55.05
CA GLU A 76 -29.45 -10.35 -55.49
C GLU A 76 -30.33 -9.45 -54.61
N THR A 77 -29.91 -8.20 -54.42
CA THR A 77 -30.45 -7.01 -55.14
C THR A 77 -29.86 -5.75 -54.51
N GLY A 78 -29.32 -4.85 -55.34
CA GLY A 78 -28.68 -3.62 -54.91
C GLY A 78 -29.65 -2.55 -54.38
N ALA A 79 -29.14 -1.71 -53.50
CA ALA A 79 -29.60 -0.33 -53.34
C ALA A 79 -28.43 0.51 -52.79
N GLN A 80 -28.05 1.48 -53.58
CA GLN A 80 -27.03 2.49 -53.34
C GLN A 80 -27.68 3.59 -52.48
N ILE A 81 -27.18 3.85 -51.27
CA ILE A 81 -27.60 5.02 -50.47
C ILE A 81 -26.34 5.81 -50.05
N GLN A 82 -26.41 7.11 -50.35
CA GLN A 82 -25.42 8.15 -50.09
C GLN A 82 -25.19 8.38 -48.60
N PRO A 83 -23.99 8.83 -48.19
CA PRO A 83 -23.77 9.35 -46.84
C PRO A 83 -24.38 10.75 -46.71
N ALA A 84 -25.29 10.93 -45.74
CA ALA A 84 -25.71 12.24 -45.28
C ALA A 84 -24.69 12.77 -44.27
N GLU A 85 -24.03 13.87 -44.63
CA GLU A 85 -23.28 14.71 -43.71
C GLU A 85 -24.26 15.41 -42.76
N GLU A 86 -24.24 15.03 -41.48
CA GLU A 86 -24.95 15.77 -40.43
C GLU A 86 -24.00 16.77 -39.78
N VAL A 87 -24.17 18.03 -40.17
CA VAL A 87 -23.54 19.21 -39.60
C VAL A 87 -24.22 19.50 -38.26
N ILE A 88 -23.60 19.12 -37.15
CA ILE A 88 -24.07 19.51 -35.81
C ILE A 88 -23.63 20.96 -35.55
N ALA A 89 -24.62 21.85 -35.55
CA ALA A 89 -24.47 23.26 -35.24
C ALA A 89 -24.22 23.49 -33.74
N LEU A 90 -23.18 24.28 -33.44
CA LEU A 90 -22.88 24.85 -32.14
C LEU A 90 -23.99 25.83 -31.72
N SER A 91 -24.87 25.43 -30.82
CA SER A 91 -25.83 26.33 -30.18
C SER A 91 -25.23 26.88 -28.89
N SER A 92 -24.76 28.12 -28.97
CA SER A 92 -24.24 28.91 -27.86
C SER A 92 -25.40 29.54 -27.09
N SER A 93 -25.71 29.04 -25.90
CA SER A 93 -26.64 29.70 -24.98
C SER A 93 -25.84 30.37 -23.88
N ASN A 94 -25.67 31.68 -24.03
CA ASN A 94 -25.32 32.61 -22.97
C ASN A 94 -26.48 32.70 -21.97
N GLU A 95 -26.34 32.13 -20.78
CA GLU A 95 -27.18 32.49 -19.63
C GLU A 95 -26.35 33.30 -18.64
N ASN A 96 -26.63 34.60 -18.67
CA ASN A 96 -26.06 35.64 -17.84
C ASN A 96 -26.79 35.62 -16.48
N SER A 97 -26.35 34.78 -15.54
CA SER A 97 -26.84 34.80 -14.17
C SER A 97 -26.03 35.79 -13.33
N GLN A 98 -26.67 36.93 -13.06
CA GLN A 98 -26.22 37.97 -12.17
C GLN A 98 -26.15 37.45 -10.72
N PRO A 99 -25.02 37.59 -10.00
CA PRO A 99 -24.93 37.18 -8.60
C PRO A 99 -25.73 38.11 -7.70
N ASP A 100 -26.55 37.50 -6.84
CA ASP A 100 -27.30 38.11 -5.75
C ASP A 100 -26.32 38.76 -4.74
N PRO A 101 -26.55 40.01 -4.28
CA PRO A 101 -25.65 40.67 -3.34
C PRO A 101 -25.59 39.94 -1.99
N ALA A 102 -24.36 39.70 -1.56
CA ALA A 102 -23.98 38.97 -0.35
C ALA A 102 -24.69 39.48 0.93
N ALA A 103 -25.18 38.54 1.72
CA ALA A 103 -25.67 38.78 3.07
C ALA A 103 -24.51 39.27 3.98
N PRO A 104 -24.78 40.20 4.91
CA PRO A 104 -23.77 40.74 5.81
C PRO A 104 -23.24 39.67 6.78
N PRO A 105 -21.94 39.71 7.14
CA PRO A 105 -21.34 38.75 8.06
C PRO A 105 -21.92 38.89 9.48
N PRO A 106 -22.12 37.77 10.21
CA PRO A 106 -22.54 37.80 11.60
C PRO A 106 -21.45 38.44 12.48
N ALA A 107 -21.90 39.32 13.39
CA ALA A 107 -21.06 40.05 14.32
C ALA A 107 -20.30 39.11 15.28
N VAL A 108 -18.98 39.28 15.35
CA VAL A 108 -18.09 38.55 16.27
C VAL A 108 -18.35 39.06 17.70
N GLN A 109 -18.98 38.22 18.53
CA GLN A 109 -19.07 38.49 19.97
C GLN A 109 -17.71 38.18 20.63
N SER A 110 -17.05 39.23 21.11
CA SER A 110 -15.83 39.11 21.92
C SER A 110 -16.20 38.49 23.27
N THR A 111 -15.75 37.26 23.51
CA THR A 111 -15.84 36.61 24.82
C THR A 111 -14.67 37.10 25.66
N VAL A 112 -14.99 37.76 26.76
CA VAL A 112 -14.02 38.32 27.72
C VAL A 112 -13.39 37.16 28.50
N GLU A 113 -12.07 37.06 28.42
CA GLU A 113 -11.27 36.06 29.14
C GLU A 113 -11.25 36.41 30.64
N PRO A 114 -11.61 35.48 31.55
CA PRO A 114 -11.59 35.75 32.98
C PRO A 114 -10.14 35.85 33.48
N VAL A 115 -9.78 37.02 34.00
CA VAL A 115 -8.53 37.27 34.71
C VAL A 115 -8.52 36.42 35.98
N ALA A 116 -7.70 35.37 36.00
CA ALA A 116 -7.47 34.54 37.18
C ALA A 116 -6.65 35.33 38.21
N GLU A 117 -7.26 35.57 39.37
CA GLU A 117 -6.66 36.25 40.52
C GLU A 117 -5.60 35.34 41.16
N ALA A 118 -4.36 35.82 41.24
CA ALA A 118 -3.22 35.07 41.77
C ALA A 118 -3.34 34.90 43.29
N ILE A 119 -3.46 33.67 43.75
CA ILE A 119 -3.50 33.30 45.17
C ILE A 119 -2.06 33.26 45.73
N PRO A 120 -1.77 33.90 46.88
CA PRO A 120 -0.43 33.86 47.48
C PRO A 120 -0.04 32.44 47.91
N SER A 121 1.07 31.93 47.36
CA SER A 121 1.66 30.65 47.73
C SER A 121 2.17 30.71 49.17
N THR A 122 1.63 29.85 50.03
CA THR A 122 2.09 29.70 51.42
C THR A 122 3.19 28.64 51.44
N ASP A 123 4.44 29.07 51.63
CA ASP A 123 5.61 28.20 51.77
C ASP A 123 5.49 27.32 53.01
N THR A 124 4.96 26.11 52.83
CA THR A 124 4.96 25.07 53.85
C THR A 124 6.26 24.27 53.72
N PRO A 125 7.07 24.14 54.79
CA PRO A 125 8.30 23.36 54.73
C PRO A 125 7.98 21.91 54.41
N THR A 126 8.36 21.48 53.21
CA THR A 126 8.17 20.10 52.75
C THR A 126 9.16 19.21 53.51
N PRO A 127 8.68 18.16 54.21
CA PRO A 127 9.56 17.23 54.89
C PRO A 127 10.50 16.55 53.89
N SER A 128 11.77 16.44 54.28
CA SER A 128 12.80 15.78 53.48
C SER A 128 12.38 14.32 53.19
N PRO A 129 12.34 13.88 51.93
CA PRO A 129 11.89 12.54 51.58
C PRO A 129 12.87 11.49 52.12
N GLU A 130 12.33 10.58 52.92
CA GLU A 130 13.05 9.40 53.40
C GLU A 130 13.36 8.50 52.19
N LEU A 131 14.64 8.25 51.95
CA LEU A 131 15.12 7.40 50.86
C LEU A 131 14.63 5.96 51.08
N LEU A 132 13.60 5.56 50.33
CA LEU A 132 13.17 4.18 50.29
C LEU A 132 14.30 3.28 49.75
N PRO A 133 14.44 2.05 50.28
CA PRO A 133 15.39 1.08 49.74
C PRO A 133 15.12 0.84 48.25
N PRO A 134 16.15 0.55 47.44
CA PRO A 134 15.99 0.29 46.01
C PRO A 134 15.02 -0.89 45.82
N THR A 135 13.85 -0.59 45.27
CA THR A 135 12.92 -1.62 44.80
C THR A 135 13.57 -2.26 43.58
N ASP A 136 13.76 -3.59 43.61
CA ASP A 136 14.22 -4.35 42.45
C ASP A 136 13.26 -4.10 41.29
N THR A 137 13.69 -3.29 40.32
CA THR A 137 12.94 -3.04 39.10
C THR A 137 12.85 -4.38 38.36
N PRO A 138 11.65 -4.93 38.13
CA PRO A 138 11.51 -6.17 37.39
C PRO A 138 12.16 -6.01 36.02
N GLU A 139 13.00 -6.97 35.65
CA GLU A 139 13.64 -7.00 34.34
C GLU A 139 12.54 -6.96 33.27
N PRO A 140 12.64 -6.08 32.27
CA PRO A 140 11.63 -6.02 31.21
C PRO A 140 11.51 -7.41 30.57
N PRO A 141 10.29 -7.90 30.32
CA PRO A 141 10.11 -9.21 29.71
C PRO A 141 10.87 -9.27 28.39
N THR A 142 11.66 -10.32 28.19
CA THR A 142 12.32 -10.58 26.91
C THR A 142 11.25 -10.70 25.82
N PRO A 143 11.35 -9.94 24.72
CA PRO A 143 10.35 -10.03 23.65
C PRO A 143 10.34 -11.44 23.08
N THR A 144 9.15 -12.04 22.99
CA THR A 144 8.95 -13.32 22.30
C THR A 144 9.33 -13.14 20.83
N PRO A 145 10.18 -14.00 20.24
CA PRO A 145 10.50 -13.90 18.83
C PRO A 145 9.22 -14.03 17.99
N LEU A 146 9.03 -13.14 17.02
CA LEU A 146 7.94 -13.29 16.06
C LEU A 146 8.14 -14.59 15.25
N PRO A 147 7.05 -15.27 14.86
CA PRO A 147 7.14 -16.47 14.04
C PRO A 147 7.81 -16.14 12.71
N GLU A 148 8.84 -16.90 12.35
CA GLU A 148 9.52 -16.78 11.06
C GLU A 148 8.55 -17.11 9.92
N GLY A 149 8.58 -16.31 8.85
CA GLY A 149 7.75 -16.51 7.65
C GLY A 149 6.91 -15.30 7.26
N TRP A 150 5.80 -15.56 6.59
CA TRP A 150 4.85 -14.54 6.14
C TRP A 150 3.71 -14.36 7.13
N VAL A 151 3.31 -13.12 7.34
CA VAL A 151 2.16 -12.76 8.18
C VAL A 151 1.17 -11.96 7.36
N PHE A 152 -0.11 -12.35 7.44
CA PHE A 152 -1.22 -11.59 6.89
C PHE A 152 -1.77 -10.63 7.97
N ASN A 153 -1.79 -9.33 7.68
CA ASN A 153 -2.26 -8.30 8.59
C ASN A 153 -3.45 -7.54 8.01
N GLY A 154 -4.46 -7.28 8.85
CA GLY A 154 -5.61 -6.47 8.50
C GLY A 154 -6.39 -7.02 7.30
N VAL A 155 -6.60 -8.34 7.26
CA VAL A 155 -7.29 -8.97 6.12
C VAL A 155 -8.79 -8.70 6.19
N GLN A 156 -9.36 -8.26 5.06
CA GLN A 156 -10.78 -8.06 4.88
C GLN A 156 -11.28 -8.78 3.62
N ILE A 157 -12.51 -9.29 3.68
CA ILE A 157 -13.21 -9.83 2.52
C ILE A 157 -14.43 -8.96 2.20
N THR A 158 -14.60 -8.60 0.94
CA THR A 158 -15.68 -7.72 0.47
C THR A 158 -16.25 -8.23 -0.85
N PRO A 159 -17.58 -8.40 -0.99
CA PRO A 159 -18.15 -8.74 -2.29
C PRO A 159 -17.89 -7.60 -3.27
N LYS A 160 -17.48 -7.95 -4.49
CA LYS A 160 -17.36 -6.97 -5.57
C LYS A 160 -18.75 -6.36 -5.85
N PRO A 161 -18.86 -5.04 -6.11
CA PRO A 161 -20.17 -4.39 -6.28
C PRO A 161 -21.09 -4.98 -7.36
N ASP A 162 -20.50 -5.59 -8.40
CA ASP A 162 -21.24 -6.25 -9.49
C ASP A 162 -21.70 -7.68 -9.17
N GLY A 163 -21.36 -8.20 -7.99
CA GLY A 163 -21.69 -9.54 -7.55
C GLY A 163 -20.93 -10.67 -8.26
N SER A 164 -19.85 -10.35 -8.99
CA SER A 164 -19.12 -11.33 -9.80
C SER A 164 -18.02 -12.09 -9.04
N ALA A 165 -17.52 -11.53 -7.94
CA ALA A 165 -16.41 -12.09 -7.17
C ALA A 165 -16.42 -11.62 -5.71
N LEU A 166 -15.65 -12.33 -4.88
CA LEU A 166 -15.27 -11.91 -3.54
C LEU A 166 -13.85 -11.34 -3.64
N LEU A 167 -13.63 -10.15 -3.12
CA LEU A 167 -12.33 -9.51 -3.03
C LEU A 167 -11.77 -9.75 -1.64
N VAL A 168 -10.49 -10.09 -1.56
CA VAL A 168 -9.74 -10.21 -0.31
C VAL A 168 -8.59 -9.22 -0.35
N HIS A 169 -8.56 -8.30 0.59
CA HIS A 169 -7.53 -7.29 0.73
C HIS A 169 -6.81 -7.47 2.05
N GLY A 170 -5.55 -7.10 2.11
CA GLY A 170 -4.76 -7.14 3.33
C GLY A 170 -3.34 -6.67 3.09
N ASN A 171 -2.50 -6.83 4.10
CA ASN A 171 -1.07 -6.61 3.98
C ASN A 171 -0.30 -7.90 4.23
N LEU A 172 0.75 -8.12 3.44
CA LEU A 172 1.76 -9.15 3.67
C LEU A 172 2.95 -8.52 4.38
N LEU A 173 3.37 -9.10 5.49
CA LEU A 173 4.61 -8.76 6.20
C LEU A 173 5.63 -9.87 5.98
N ASN A 174 6.80 -9.51 5.44
CA ASN A 174 7.93 -10.41 5.31
C ASN A 174 8.71 -10.45 6.64
N ASN A 175 8.43 -11.45 7.49
CA ASN A 175 9.14 -11.65 8.74
C ASN A 175 10.32 -12.65 8.61
N THR A 176 10.85 -12.81 7.40
CA THR A 176 12.11 -13.55 7.18
C THR A 176 13.31 -12.61 7.30
N SER A 177 14.52 -13.17 7.39
CA SER A 177 15.77 -12.41 7.50
C SER A 177 16.31 -11.89 6.15
N SER A 178 15.64 -12.19 5.03
CA SER A 178 16.10 -11.83 3.68
C SER A 178 14.96 -11.24 2.85
N ALA A 179 15.30 -10.52 1.77
CA ALA A 179 14.30 -10.08 0.82
C ALA A 179 13.65 -11.32 0.18
N GLN A 180 12.33 -11.26 -0.04
CA GLN A 180 11.57 -12.36 -0.61
C GLN A 180 10.86 -11.88 -1.87
N LYS A 181 10.97 -12.67 -2.94
CA LYS A 181 10.24 -12.47 -4.19
C LYS A 181 8.92 -13.24 -4.11
N LEU A 182 7.81 -12.52 -4.16
CA LEU A 182 6.48 -13.11 -4.15
C LEU A 182 6.20 -13.76 -5.50
N SER A 183 5.70 -14.99 -5.48
CA SER A 183 5.26 -15.70 -6.69
C SER A 183 3.75 -15.94 -6.72
N ARG A 184 3.12 -16.08 -5.55
CA ARG A 184 1.68 -16.31 -5.46
C ARG A 184 1.12 -15.96 -4.08
N VAL A 185 -0.09 -15.41 -4.04
CA VAL A 185 -0.97 -15.40 -2.87
C VAL A 185 -2.19 -16.25 -3.20
N THR A 186 -2.53 -17.20 -2.34
CA THR A 186 -3.67 -18.09 -2.55
C THR A 186 -4.48 -18.27 -1.27
N GLY A 187 -5.64 -18.90 -1.36
CA GLY A 187 -6.45 -19.20 -0.20
C GLY A 187 -7.48 -20.30 -0.42
N SER A 188 -7.89 -20.93 0.68
CA SER A 188 -9.09 -21.77 0.74
C SER A 188 -10.17 -21.05 1.53
N PHE A 189 -11.40 -21.06 1.02
CA PHE A 189 -12.55 -20.37 1.59
C PHE A 189 -13.59 -21.39 2.01
N PHE A 190 -14.21 -21.17 3.17
CA PHE A 190 -15.09 -22.14 3.80
C PHE A 190 -16.47 -21.54 4.06
N ASP A 191 -17.50 -22.39 3.99
CA ASP A 191 -18.85 -22.05 4.48
C ASP A 191 -18.96 -22.19 6.01
N GLU A 192 -20.14 -21.90 6.54
CA GLU A 192 -20.43 -21.99 7.99
C GLU A 192 -20.31 -23.42 8.55
N GLN A 193 -20.36 -24.44 7.69
CA GLN A 193 -20.19 -25.84 8.05
C GLN A 193 -18.73 -26.30 7.95
N GLY A 194 -17.82 -25.40 7.54
CA GLY A 194 -16.40 -25.68 7.34
C GLY A 194 -16.11 -26.48 6.07
N GLN A 195 -17.02 -26.51 5.08
CA GLN A 195 -16.75 -27.09 3.76
C GLN A 195 -16.06 -26.08 2.87
N VAL A 196 -15.10 -26.54 2.08
CA VAL A 196 -14.40 -25.70 1.09
C VAL A 196 -15.37 -25.31 -0.03
N ILE A 197 -15.59 -24.01 -0.20
CA ILE A 197 -16.43 -23.43 -1.28
C ILE A 197 -15.60 -22.78 -2.40
N ALA A 198 -14.33 -22.49 -2.13
CA ALA A 198 -13.31 -22.19 -3.12
C ALA A 198 -11.94 -22.62 -2.58
N GLY A 199 -11.11 -23.29 -3.37
CA GLY A 199 -9.82 -23.83 -2.92
C GLY A 199 -8.60 -23.08 -3.47
N ALA A 200 -7.43 -23.34 -2.92
CA ALA A 200 -6.17 -22.72 -3.33
C ALA A 200 -5.77 -22.98 -4.81
N ASP A 201 -6.31 -24.04 -5.41
CA ASP A 201 -6.10 -24.42 -6.81
C ASP A 201 -7.19 -23.87 -7.75
N SER A 202 -8.12 -23.06 -7.25
CA SER A 202 -9.12 -22.41 -8.09
C SER A 202 -8.51 -21.29 -8.93
N ASN A 203 -9.26 -20.78 -9.91
CA ASN A 203 -8.88 -19.67 -10.79
C ASN A 203 -8.89 -18.33 -10.02
N LEU A 204 -8.09 -18.24 -8.96
CA LEU A 204 -7.88 -17.02 -8.19
C LEU A 204 -6.92 -16.11 -8.96
N THR A 205 -7.19 -14.81 -8.91
CA THR A 205 -6.27 -13.79 -9.43
C THR A 205 -5.71 -13.02 -8.25
N ASP A 206 -4.39 -12.99 -8.12
CA ASP A 206 -3.66 -12.27 -7.10
C ASP A 206 -2.94 -11.04 -7.69
N TYR A 207 -2.80 -10.00 -6.87
CA TYR A 207 -2.09 -8.78 -7.24
C TYR A 207 -1.38 -8.18 -6.03
N TRP A 208 -0.18 -7.66 -6.27
CA TRP A 208 0.60 -6.85 -5.33
C TRP A 208 1.57 -5.95 -6.14
N PRO A 209 1.93 -4.77 -5.63
CA PRO A 209 2.57 -3.71 -6.43
C PRO A 209 4.08 -3.88 -6.69
N ILE A 210 4.78 -4.81 -6.03
CA ILE A 210 6.25 -4.94 -6.09
C ILE A 210 6.74 -6.37 -6.29
N ALA A 211 7.86 -6.56 -6.99
CA ALA A 211 8.39 -7.91 -7.24
C ALA A 211 9.05 -8.56 -6.01
N ALA A 212 9.57 -7.78 -5.07
CA ALA A 212 10.26 -8.28 -3.88
C ALA A 212 9.95 -7.45 -2.65
N VAL A 213 9.81 -8.09 -1.49
CA VAL A 213 9.55 -7.45 -0.20
C VAL A 213 10.81 -7.56 0.66
N PRO A 214 11.42 -6.44 1.08
CA PRO A 214 12.58 -6.46 1.97
C PRO A 214 12.31 -7.18 3.31
N PRO A 215 13.34 -7.56 4.08
CA PRO A 215 13.17 -8.05 5.45
C PRO A 215 12.40 -7.04 6.30
N ALA A 216 11.44 -7.51 7.09
CA ALA A 216 10.49 -6.68 7.85
C ALA A 216 9.65 -5.70 6.99
N GLY A 217 9.75 -5.79 5.66
CA GLY A 217 8.96 -5.00 4.73
C GLY A 217 7.52 -5.48 4.68
N GLN A 218 6.62 -4.54 4.41
CA GLN A 218 5.20 -4.79 4.21
C GLN A 218 4.80 -4.42 2.78
N VAL A 219 3.78 -5.10 2.25
CA VAL A 219 3.17 -4.79 0.96
C VAL A 219 1.67 -5.10 0.98
N PRO A 220 0.79 -4.25 0.43
CA PRO A 220 -0.62 -4.59 0.27
C PRO A 220 -0.81 -5.68 -0.79
N PHE A 221 -1.84 -6.50 -0.64
CA PHE A 221 -2.22 -7.51 -1.62
C PHE A 221 -3.73 -7.50 -1.88
N GLU A 222 -4.11 -7.94 -3.08
CA GLU A 222 -5.48 -8.24 -3.46
C GLU A 222 -5.54 -9.69 -3.95
N LEU A 223 -6.61 -10.39 -3.60
CA LEU A 223 -6.97 -11.69 -4.15
C LEU A 223 -8.44 -11.67 -4.57
N VAL A 224 -8.69 -11.94 -5.84
CA VAL A 224 -10.03 -12.02 -6.44
C VAL A 224 -10.46 -13.48 -6.51
N VAL A 225 -11.62 -13.79 -5.95
CA VAL A 225 -12.23 -15.12 -5.93
C VAL A 225 -13.49 -15.10 -6.80
N PRO A 226 -13.40 -15.49 -8.08
CA PRO A 226 -14.54 -15.43 -9.00
C PRO A 226 -15.70 -16.34 -8.57
N GLY A 227 -16.93 -15.86 -8.75
CA GLY A 227 -18.15 -16.63 -8.48
C GLY A 227 -18.49 -16.81 -7.00
N LEU A 228 -17.68 -16.29 -6.09
CA LEU A 228 -17.96 -16.27 -4.65
C LEU A 228 -18.46 -14.89 -4.23
N GLN A 229 -19.37 -14.82 -3.26
CA GLN A 229 -19.90 -13.54 -2.73
C GLN A 229 -19.69 -13.38 -1.23
N SER A 230 -19.44 -14.48 -0.52
CA SER A 230 -19.13 -14.50 0.90
C SER A 230 -18.39 -15.77 1.25
N ALA A 231 -17.66 -15.75 2.36
CA ALA A 231 -17.08 -16.92 3.01
C ALA A 231 -17.23 -16.73 4.53
N ALA A 232 -17.46 -17.82 5.25
CA ALA A 232 -17.54 -17.80 6.72
C ALA A 232 -16.14 -17.84 7.35
N ASP A 233 -15.19 -18.49 6.68
CA ASP A 233 -13.80 -18.60 7.11
C ASP A 233 -12.87 -18.67 5.89
N TYR A 234 -11.57 -18.44 6.10
CA TYR A 234 -10.55 -18.55 5.07
C TYR A 234 -9.19 -18.98 5.64
N ASP A 235 -8.38 -19.61 4.80
CA ASP A 235 -6.99 -19.97 5.07
C ASP A 235 -6.12 -19.47 3.92
N LEU A 236 -5.30 -18.44 4.18
CA LEU A 236 -4.45 -17.79 3.18
C LEU A 236 -3.02 -18.30 3.23
N GLN A 237 -2.37 -18.39 2.07
CA GLN A 237 -1.00 -18.87 1.94
C GLN A 237 -0.21 -17.97 0.98
N VAL A 238 1.07 -17.78 1.28
CA VAL A 238 2.02 -17.07 0.42
C VAL A 238 3.02 -18.07 -0.14
N GLN A 239 3.24 -18.02 -1.45
CA GLN A 239 4.37 -18.66 -2.11
C GLN A 239 5.38 -17.57 -2.46
N ALA A 240 6.59 -17.74 -1.93
CA ALA A 240 7.70 -16.84 -2.16
C ALA A 240 9.02 -17.61 -2.18
N GLU A 241 10.02 -17.01 -2.78
CA GLU A 241 11.40 -17.49 -2.79
C GLU A 241 12.36 -16.37 -2.35
N PRO A 242 13.56 -16.69 -1.82
CA PRO A 242 14.57 -15.68 -1.56
C PRO A 242 14.85 -14.82 -2.80
N GLY A 243 14.87 -13.50 -2.63
CA GLY A 243 15.12 -12.52 -3.68
C GLY A 243 16.43 -11.77 -3.45
N GLU A 244 17.06 -11.33 -4.54
CA GLU A 244 18.28 -10.50 -4.50
C GLU A 244 17.98 -9.00 -4.67
N LEU A 245 16.74 -8.66 -5.03
CA LEU A 245 16.30 -7.27 -5.20
C LEU A 245 16.12 -6.60 -3.84
N LEU A 246 16.99 -5.65 -3.54
CA LEU A 246 16.92 -4.82 -2.35
C LEU A 246 16.20 -3.51 -2.69
N LEU A 247 14.88 -3.52 -2.59
CA LEU A 247 14.08 -2.31 -2.73
C LEU A 247 14.32 -1.39 -1.53
N ARG A 248 14.53 -0.10 -1.81
CA ARG A 248 14.54 0.96 -0.81
C ARG A 248 13.12 1.25 -0.35
N GLN A 249 12.97 1.58 0.94
CA GLN A 249 11.69 1.95 1.58
C GLN A 249 11.82 3.20 2.46
N ASP A 250 12.99 3.85 2.44
CA ASP A 250 13.34 5.01 3.27
C ASP A 250 12.81 6.33 2.69
N PHE A 251 11.69 6.30 1.96
CA PHE A 251 11.07 7.49 1.40
C PHE A 251 10.28 8.26 2.46
N GLU A 252 10.27 9.58 2.36
CA GLU A 252 9.51 10.43 3.27
C GLU A 252 8.31 11.03 2.54
N PHE A 253 7.15 10.98 3.18
CA PHE A 253 5.93 11.57 2.65
C PHE A 253 5.67 12.94 3.28
N ILE A 254 5.37 13.93 2.44
CA ILE A 254 5.20 15.34 2.83
C ILE A 254 3.82 15.82 2.36
N ASP A 255 3.17 16.63 3.20
CA ASP A 255 1.87 17.26 2.89
C ASP A 255 0.79 16.29 2.40
N VAL A 256 0.74 15.09 2.98
CA VAL A 256 -0.20 14.05 2.55
C VAL A 256 -1.60 14.34 3.09
N ASN A 257 -2.57 14.37 2.19
CA ASN A 257 -3.97 14.61 2.49
C ASN A 257 -4.86 13.59 1.78
N LEU A 258 -5.99 13.27 2.41
CA LEU A 258 -7.06 12.48 1.80
C LEU A 258 -8.16 13.45 1.32
N THR A 259 -8.48 13.39 0.03
CA THR A 259 -9.53 14.21 -0.57
C THR A 259 -10.56 13.31 -1.25
N PRO A 260 -11.86 13.43 -0.93
CA PRO A 260 -12.90 12.70 -1.64
C PRO A 260 -13.06 13.28 -3.05
N LYS A 261 -13.12 12.40 -4.07
CA LYS A 261 -13.32 12.77 -5.47
C LYS A 261 -14.24 11.75 -6.12
N GLU A 262 -15.46 12.18 -6.45
CA GLU A 262 -16.52 11.30 -6.95
C GLU A 262 -16.81 10.16 -5.95
N ASP A 263 -16.67 8.91 -6.39
CA ASP A 263 -16.82 7.67 -5.62
C ASP A 263 -15.50 7.17 -5.01
N LYS A 264 -14.41 7.95 -5.11
CA LYS A 264 -13.06 7.55 -4.68
C LYS A 264 -12.53 8.45 -3.57
N GLN A 265 -11.51 7.93 -2.88
CA GLN A 265 -10.67 8.68 -1.96
C GLN A 265 -9.28 8.85 -2.59
N CYS A 266 -8.88 10.08 -2.84
CA CYS A 266 -7.59 10.40 -3.43
C CYS A 266 -6.59 10.79 -2.33
N VAL A 267 -5.51 10.02 -2.22
CA VAL A 267 -4.35 10.37 -1.41
C VAL A 267 -3.42 11.23 -2.27
N ILE A 268 -3.24 12.47 -1.87
CA ILE A 268 -2.46 13.48 -2.60
C ILE A 268 -1.33 13.95 -1.68
N GLY A 269 -0.12 14.06 -2.20
CA GLY A 269 1.01 14.56 -1.44
C GLY A 269 2.30 14.56 -2.25
N LYS A 270 3.42 14.58 -1.54
CA LYS A 270 4.76 14.49 -2.13
C LYS A 270 5.53 13.34 -1.51
N VAL A 271 6.38 12.70 -2.30
CA VAL A 271 7.36 11.72 -1.84
C VAL A 271 8.76 12.28 -2.04
N ARG A 272 9.55 12.36 -0.97
CA ARG A 272 10.95 12.79 -0.96
C ARG A 272 11.85 11.56 -0.99
N ASN A 273 12.88 11.59 -1.84
CA ASN A 273 13.95 10.61 -1.82
C ASN A 273 15.17 11.18 -1.05
N PRO A 274 15.39 10.79 0.22
CA PRO A 274 16.52 11.29 1.00
C PRO A 274 17.86 10.65 0.64
N GLY A 275 17.85 9.61 -0.18
CA GLY A 275 19.04 8.86 -0.55
C GLY A 275 19.54 9.16 -1.95
N SER A 276 20.39 8.26 -2.43
CA SER A 276 20.94 8.35 -3.79
C SER A 276 19.85 8.20 -4.86
N LYS A 277 20.23 8.51 -6.10
CA LYS A 277 19.41 8.26 -7.27
C LYS A 277 18.94 6.80 -7.30
N LEU A 278 17.66 6.60 -7.58
CA LEU A 278 17.07 5.29 -7.87
C LEU A 278 17.61 4.74 -9.20
N GLN A 279 17.77 3.43 -9.28
CA GLN A 279 18.35 2.74 -10.43
C GLN A 279 17.36 2.61 -11.59
N SER A 280 16.08 2.36 -11.30
CA SER A 280 15.09 1.95 -12.31
C SER A 280 13.70 2.55 -12.12
N TYR A 281 13.07 2.47 -10.95
CA TYR A 281 11.68 2.89 -10.79
C TYR A 281 11.33 3.23 -9.34
N LEU A 282 10.18 3.89 -9.17
CA LEU A 282 9.51 4.11 -7.89
C LEU A 282 8.06 3.62 -8.01
N VAL A 283 7.63 2.78 -7.06
CA VAL A 283 6.21 2.44 -6.88
C VAL A 283 5.72 3.15 -5.64
N ILE A 284 4.59 3.85 -5.75
CA ILE A 284 3.88 4.49 -4.63
C ILE A 284 2.51 3.82 -4.52
N ALA A 285 2.15 3.33 -3.35
CA ALA A 285 0.81 2.81 -3.09
C ALA A 285 0.08 3.69 -2.07
N ALA A 286 -1.23 3.82 -2.23
CA ALA A 286 -2.12 4.39 -1.22
C ALA A 286 -3.01 3.28 -0.66
N VAL A 287 -2.88 2.99 0.63
CA VAL A 287 -3.65 1.94 1.32
C VAL A 287 -4.70 2.59 2.20
N LEU A 288 -5.97 2.18 2.03
CA LEU A 288 -7.09 2.64 2.84
C LEU A 288 -7.41 1.61 3.92
N TYR A 289 -7.71 2.10 5.13
CA TYR A 289 -8.02 1.27 6.28
C TYR A 289 -9.35 1.64 6.92
N ASP A 290 -10.03 0.62 7.45
CA ASP A 290 -11.20 0.78 8.31
C ASP A 290 -10.79 1.19 9.75
N ALA A 291 -11.79 1.38 10.62
CA ALA A 291 -11.55 1.77 12.02
C ALA A 291 -10.92 0.66 12.87
N GLN A 292 -10.93 -0.58 12.40
CA GLN A 292 -10.33 -1.75 13.05
C GLN A 292 -8.89 -1.99 12.57
N GLY A 293 -8.43 -1.25 11.57
CA GLY A 293 -7.10 -1.40 10.97
C GLY A 293 -7.03 -2.48 9.89
N ASN A 294 -8.17 -2.94 9.36
CA ASN A 294 -8.19 -3.80 8.18
C ASN A 294 -8.03 -2.98 6.91
N VAL A 295 -7.41 -3.57 5.89
CA VAL A 295 -7.26 -2.96 4.58
C VAL A 295 -8.59 -3.04 3.84
N ILE A 296 -9.14 -1.88 3.49
CA ILE A 296 -10.36 -1.76 2.68
C ILE A 296 -10.05 -2.03 1.22
N ASN A 297 -9.06 -1.31 0.70
CA ASN A 297 -8.61 -1.37 -0.68
C ASN A 297 -7.28 -0.61 -0.80
N TYR A 298 -6.58 -0.76 -1.93
CA TYR A 298 -5.41 0.04 -2.26
C TYR A 298 -5.31 0.26 -3.77
N TYR A 299 -4.49 1.22 -4.16
CA TYR A 299 -4.08 1.38 -5.55
C TYR A 299 -2.62 1.83 -5.56
N ASP A 300 -1.92 1.56 -6.65
CA ASP A 300 -0.53 1.94 -6.81
C ASP A 300 -0.28 2.74 -8.10
N HIS A 301 0.86 3.42 -8.11
CA HIS A 301 1.37 4.19 -9.20
C HIS A 301 2.84 3.88 -9.41
N LEU A 302 3.18 3.42 -10.62
CA LEU A 302 4.54 3.18 -11.06
C LEU A 302 5.09 4.43 -11.78
N GLU A 303 6.09 5.06 -11.18
CA GLU A 303 6.86 6.13 -11.80
C GLU A 303 8.17 5.58 -12.39
N GLN A 304 8.32 5.73 -13.72
CA GLN A 304 9.51 5.32 -14.46
C GLN A 304 10.42 6.51 -14.79
N SER A 305 9.90 7.73 -14.73
CA SER A 305 10.61 8.99 -15.02
C SER A 305 11.35 9.53 -13.79
N ILE A 306 11.98 8.63 -13.02
CA ILE A 306 12.71 8.90 -11.77
C ILE A 306 14.10 9.53 -11.97
N GLY A 307 14.46 9.92 -13.20
CA GLY A 307 15.82 10.36 -13.54
C GLY A 307 16.34 11.53 -12.68
N ASN A 308 15.42 12.35 -12.17
CA ASN A 308 15.68 13.51 -11.32
C ASN A 308 15.35 13.29 -9.84
N LEU A 309 14.89 12.10 -9.44
CA LEU A 309 14.50 11.79 -8.06
C LEU A 309 15.71 11.30 -7.24
N LYS A 310 16.45 12.24 -6.65
CA LYS A 310 17.70 12.02 -5.89
C LYS A 310 17.98 13.24 -5.00
N ASP A 311 18.86 13.09 -4.02
CA ASP A 311 19.44 14.22 -3.27
C ASP A 311 18.35 15.15 -2.68
N ASP A 312 17.38 14.57 -1.95
CA ASP A 312 16.23 15.25 -1.33
C ASP A 312 15.20 15.86 -2.29
N THR A 313 15.22 15.53 -3.59
CA THR A 313 14.14 15.96 -4.48
C THR A 313 12.82 15.25 -4.17
N THR A 314 11.73 15.95 -4.49
CA THR A 314 10.35 15.49 -4.27
C THR A 314 9.65 15.19 -5.58
N LEU A 315 8.73 14.23 -5.56
CA LEU A 315 7.77 13.94 -6.62
C LEU A 315 6.35 14.14 -6.06
N ASP A 316 5.52 14.90 -6.75
CA ASP A 316 4.10 15.03 -6.42
C ASP A 316 3.36 13.76 -6.88
N PHE A 317 2.38 13.30 -6.11
CA PHE A 317 1.54 12.15 -6.49
C PHE A 317 0.07 12.37 -6.11
N GLU A 318 -0.83 11.75 -6.88
CA GLU A 318 -2.27 11.62 -6.61
C GLU A 318 -2.67 10.17 -6.93
N ILE A 319 -3.14 9.44 -5.92
CA ILE A 319 -3.62 8.06 -6.08
C ILE A 319 -5.05 7.98 -5.56
N CYS A 320 -5.99 7.67 -6.45
CA CYS A 320 -7.41 7.57 -6.12
C CYS A 320 -7.85 6.11 -5.98
N VAL A 321 -8.32 5.75 -4.79
CA VAL A 321 -8.72 4.40 -4.41
C VAL A 321 -10.24 4.38 -4.19
N ASP A 322 -10.93 3.39 -4.76
CA ASP A 322 -12.35 3.12 -4.48
C ASP A 322 -12.48 2.43 -3.11
N PRO A 323 -13.17 3.01 -2.12
CA PRO A 323 -13.33 2.41 -0.79
C PRO A 323 -14.39 1.28 -0.76
N LEU A 324 -14.97 0.89 -1.90
CA LEU A 324 -15.92 -0.22 -2.03
C LEU A 324 -17.17 -0.06 -1.14
N ASN A 325 -17.68 1.18 -1.07
CA ASN A 325 -18.78 1.59 -0.17
C ASN A 325 -18.49 1.43 1.33
N GLN A 326 -17.21 1.34 1.73
CA GLN A 326 -16.81 1.24 3.13
C GLN A 326 -16.32 2.58 3.68
N PRO A 327 -16.55 2.89 4.97
CA PRO A 327 -16.03 4.09 5.59
C PRO A 327 -14.52 3.99 5.78
N VAL A 328 -13.78 5.01 5.31
CA VAL A 328 -12.33 5.12 5.51
C VAL A 328 -12.04 5.82 6.82
N ALA A 329 -11.30 5.16 7.71
CA ALA A 329 -10.88 5.73 8.99
C ALA A 329 -9.44 6.23 8.97
N ARG A 330 -8.59 5.59 8.15
CA ARG A 330 -7.15 5.92 8.04
C ARG A 330 -6.67 5.62 6.62
N PHE A 331 -5.64 6.33 6.20
CA PHE A 331 -4.91 6.03 4.97
C PHE A 331 -3.40 5.99 5.27
N GLU A 332 -2.65 5.28 4.44
CA GLU A 332 -1.19 5.19 4.55
C GLU A 332 -0.58 5.13 3.15
N PRO A 333 0.21 6.14 2.76
CA PRO A 333 1.03 6.01 1.57
C PRO A 333 2.26 5.15 1.87
N GLN A 334 2.65 4.31 0.91
CA GLN A 334 3.83 3.45 0.97
C GLN A 334 4.62 3.59 -0.32
N ALA A 335 5.95 3.44 -0.25
CA ALA A 335 6.80 3.57 -1.44
C ALA A 335 7.94 2.56 -1.44
N TRP A 336 8.26 2.07 -2.63
CA TRP A 336 9.38 1.16 -2.89
C TRP A 336 10.12 1.61 -4.14
N GLY A 337 11.44 1.71 -4.05
CA GLY A 337 12.26 2.12 -5.19
C GLY A 337 13.45 1.21 -5.40
N LEU A 338 13.77 0.98 -6.66
CA LEU A 338 15.00 0.31 -7.09
C LEU A 338 15.89 1.36 -7.74
#